data_AF-A0A9K3GML4-F1
#
_entry.id   AF-A0A9K3GML4-F1
#
_cell.length_a   1.000
_cell.length_b   1.000
_cell.length_c   1.000
_cell.angle_alpha   90.00
_cell.angle_beta   90.00
_cell.angle_gamma   90.00
#
_symmetry.space_group_name_H-M   'P 1'
#
loop_
_entity.id
_entity.type
_entity.pdbx_description
1 polymer ?
#
loop_
_entity_poly.entity_id
_entity_poly.type
_entity_poly.pdbx_seq_one_letter_code
_entity_poly.pdbx_strand_id
1 'polypeptide(L)'
;MNLIVKAGVVSALTLVVSVAVIFCHEFVQNRNPSVSRVLTKGLLTTLILGIGLLTSAVRRTFTDASSFDISQVLDCGHSFCQQCLSGLQGTPQGDSDLAQSALSMDELGGAAPRDPAHPLTCTICLKGSGPARPLEVAEHAQTVLCGECGQHIKERRCLQCGLELCSECDLKIHQFRNFQSHVRVECSPGAPTSHPLPCSVHPRMDAACFCLTESRPVCAQCSHGPSHQGHRHVSLEDAAREQAATLTDTAAKVKAWTGRGLCQLQALSQLSNTESGLYNECLANMVAQRAALMQAIEERYARLEQEAAEVHRHRLEHIEHLRASLVGPYTEGQETVSQTAKYTANADPSLLLTHAGAIQERLQRRGSAMEGAVLAFAPASPRPYPGLRIPTGLDTLIEGVCMDPAEMLNENTTGTSLSASDVDERVRRAELFAAEEQ
;
A
#
# COMPACT_ATOMS: atom_id res chain seq x y z
N MET A 1 -29.80 -28.84 0.60
CA MET A 1 -28.48 -29.26 0.06
C MET A 1 -27.55 -28.10 -0.31
N ASN A 2 -28.02 -26.98 -0.88
CA ASN A 2 -27.14 -25.86 -1.29
C ASN A 2 -26.38 -25.14 -0.15
N LEU A 3 -26.91 -25.07 1.08
CA LEU A 3 -26.19 -24.45 2.20
C LEU A 3 -25.00 -25.28 2.70
N ILE A 4 -25.15 -26.62 2.74
CA ILE A 4 -24.10 -27.52 3.23
C ILE A 4 -22.90 -27.53 2.27
N VAL A 5 -23.17 -27.47 0.96
CA VAL A 5 -22.12 -27.39 -0.07
C VAL A 5 -21.39 -26.04 -0.03
N LYS A 6 -22.11 -24.94 0.16
CA LYS A 6 -21.50 -23.60 0.31
C LYS A 6 -20.62 -23.50 1.57
N ALA A 7 -21.09 -24.03 2.70
CA ALA A 7 -20.31 -24.08 3.93
C ALA A 7 -19.03 -24.93 3.76
N GLY A 8 -19.13 -26.05 3.03
CA GLY A 8 -17.97 -26.90 2.72
C GLY A 8 -16.91 -26.21 1.85
N VAL A 9 -17.32 -25.47 0.81
CA VAL A 9 -16.39 -24.76 -0.09
C VAL A 9 -15.71 -23.59 0.62
N VAL A 10 -16.46 -22.82 1.42
CA VAL A 10 -15.89 -21.72 2.21
C VAL A 10 -14.89 -22.28 3.21
N SER A 11 -15.25 -23.31 3.97
CA SER A 11 -14.36 -23.94 4.96
C SER A 11 -13.08 -24.50 4.33
N ALA A 12 -13.18 -25.11 3.14
CA ALA A 12 -12.02 -25.59 2.40
C ALA A 12 -11.10 -24.45 1.93
N LEU A 13 -11.65 -23.33 1.45
CA LEU A 13 -10.87 -22.16 1.06
C LEU A 13 -10.20 -21.49 2.26
N THR A 14 -10.88 -21.36 3.40
CA THR A 14 -10.30 -20.80 4.62
C THR A 14 -9.14 -21.65 5.14
N LEU A 15 -9.24 -22.98 4.99
CA LEU A 15 -8.19 -23.90 5.39
C LEU A 15 -6.97 -23.81 4.47
N VAL A 16 -7.18 -23.67 3.15
CA VAL A 16 -6.08 -23.45 2.19
C VAL A 16 -5.36 -22.13 2.43
N VAL A 17 -6.10 -21.05 2.72
CA VAL A 17 -5.51 -19.73 3.01
C VAL A 17 -4.75 -19.75 4.34
N SER A 18 -5.33 -20.33 5.39
CA SER A 18 -4.67 -20.46 6.70
C SER A 18 -3.36 -21.24 6.60
N VAL A 19 -3.36 -22.35 5.85
CA VAL A 19 -2.15 -23.15 5.61
C VAL A 19 -1.11 -22.33 4.83
N ALA A 20 -1.51 -21.60 3.78
CA ALA A 20 -0.60 -20.75 3.01
C ALA A 20 0.05 -19.64 3.86
N VAL A 21 -0.71 -19.02 4.77
CA VAL A 21 -0.20 -17.97 5.68
C VAL A 21 0.82 -18.54 6.68
N ILE A 22 0.53 -19.71 7.28
CA ILE A 22 1.45 -20.38 8.21
C ILE A 22 2.76 -20.74 7.49
N PHE A 23 2.67 -21.27 6.27
CA PHE A 23 3.86 -21.61 5.48
C PHE A 23 4.67 -20.39 5.03
N CYS A 24 4.01 -19.28 4.65
CA CYS A 24 4.70 -18.03 4.35
C CYS A 24 5.46 -17.48 5.56
N HIS A 25 4.87 -17.56 6.76
CA HIS A 25 5.51 -17.10 7.99
C HIS A 25 6.77 -17.92 8.32
N GLU A 26 6.70 -19.26 8.22
CA GLU A 26 7.88 -20.11 8.41
C GLU A 26 8.95 -19.92 7.31
N PHE A 27 8.53 -19.71 6.07
CA PHE A 27 9.47 -19.49 4.95
C PHE A 27 10.28 -18.20 5.12
N VAL A 28 9.67 -17.14 5.65
CA VAL A 28 10.36 -15.87 5.94
C VAL A 28 11.35 -16.02 7.09
N GLN A 29 11.07 -16.89 8.07
CA GLN A 29 11.93 -17.08 9.24
C GLN A 29 13.08 -18.07 9.01
N ASN A 30 13.00 -18.96 8.02
CA ASN A 30 13.95 -20.06 7.87
C ASN A 30 14.91 -19.86 6.68
N ARG A 31 16.17 -19.47 6.94
CA ARG A 31 17.21 -19.19 5.91
C ARG A 31 17.87 -20.44 5.28
N ASN A 32 17.30 -21.63 5.43
CA ASN A 32 17.94 -22.87 4.96
C ASN A 32 17.42 -23.30 3.57
N PRO A 33 18.24 -23.21 2.50
CA PRO A 33 17.80 -23.44 1.10
C PRO A 33 17.39 -24.89 0.81
N SER A 34 17.81 -25.85 1.64
CA SER A 34 17.47 -27.27 1.48
C SER A 34 16.02 -27.57 1.85
N VAL A 35 15.47 -26.85 2.84
CA VAL A 35 14.09 -27.00 3.33
C VAL A 35 13.08 -26.36 2.37
N SER A 36 13.47 -25.26 1.74
CA SER A 36 12.68 -24.53 0.73
C SER A 36 12.26 -25.39 -0.47
N ARG A 37 13.14 -26.28 -0.96
CA ARG A 37 12.86 -27.13 -2.14
C ARG A 37 11.88 -28.28 -1.87
N VAL A 38 11.85 -28.80 -0.64
CA VAL A 38 10.93 -29.88 -0.27
C VAL A 38 9.54 -29.32 -0.03
N LEU A 39 9.46 -28.16 0.63
CA LEU A 39 8.20 -27.46 0.90
C LEU A 39 7.49 -26.96 -0.36
N THR A 40 8.22 -26.39 -1.32
CA THR A 40 7.64 -25.90 -2.58
C THR A 40 7.03 -27.02 -3.43
N LYS A 41 7.63 -28.22 -3.43
CA LYS A 41 7.07 -29.37 -4.15
C LYS A 41 5.80 -29.91 -3.51
N GLY A 42 5.72 -29.95 -2.17
CA GLY A 42 4.52 -30.41 -1.45
C GLY A 42 3.33 -29.47 -1.59
N LEU A 43 3.59 -28.15 -1.60
CA LEU A 43 2.56 -27.12 -1.79
C LEU A 43 1.97 -27.15 -3.19
N LEU A 44 2.80 -27.34 -4.22
CA LEU A 44 2.34 -27.38 -5.60
C LEU A 44 1.41 -28.58 -5.87
N THR A 45 1.72 -29.77 -5.33
CA THR A 45 0.85 -30.95 -5.50
C THR A 45 -0.47 -30.84 -4.76
N THR A 46 -0.50 -30.26 -3.55
CA THR A 46 -1.76 -30.03 -2.83
C THR A 46 -2.64 -28.98 -3.52
N LEU A 47 -2.03 -27.93 -4.09
CA LEU A 47 -2.75 -26.91 -4.83
C LEU A 47 -3.35 -27.46 -6.14
N ILE A 48 -2.62 -28.29 -6.88
CA ILE A 48 -3.09 -28.93 -8.12
C ILE A 48 -4.26 -29.90 -7.83
N LEU A 49 -4.15 -30.71 -6.77
CA LEU A 49 -5.21 -31.64 -6.38
C LEU A 49 -6.47 -30.92 -5.88
N GLY A 50 -6.30 -29.82 -5.13
CA GLY A 50 -7.41 -28.98 -4.67
C GLY A 50 -8.17 -28.31 -5.83
N ILE A 51 -7.45 -27.77 -6.83
CA ILE A 51 -8.05 -27.17 -8.02
C ILE A 51 -8.77 -28.23 -8.88
N GLY A 52 -8.21 -29.43 -8.99
CA GLY A 52 -8.84 -30.55 -9.71
C GLY A 52 -10.18 -31.00 -9.11
N LEU A 53 -10.29 -31.01 -7.78
CA LEU A 53 -11.54 -31.36 -7.08
C LEU A 53 -12.59 -30.25 -7.17
N LEU A 54 -12.18 -28.98 -7.10
CA LEU A 54 -13.07 -27.82 -7.27
C LEU A 54 -13.61 -27.72 -8.70
N THR A 55 -12.77 -27.93 -9.71
CA THR A 55 -13.21 -27.94 -11.12
C THR A 55 -14.15 -29.10 -11.42
N SER A 56 -13.93 -30.28 -10.82
CA SER A 56 -14.85 -31.45 -10.92
C SER A 56 -16.21 -31.20 -10.27
N ALA A 57 -16.24 -30.54 -9.10
CA ALA A 57 -17.49 -30.23 -8.39
C ALA A 57 -18.32 -29.15 -9.10
N VAL A 58 -17.68 -28.12 -9.65
CA VAL A 58 -18.35 -27.06 -10.45
C VAL A 58 -18.87 -27.61 -11.79
N ARG A 59 -18.20 -28.61 -12.37
CA ARG A 59 -18.60 -29.22 -13.65
C ARG A 59 -19.83 -30.13 -13.51
N ARG A 60 -20.09 -30.70 -12.33
CA ARG A 60 -21.25 -31.58 -12.08
C ARG A 60 -22.55 -30.84 -11.82
N THR A 61 -22.54 -29.53 -11.55
CA THR A 61 -23.75 -28.74 -11.33
C THR A 61 -24.39 -28.18 -12.60
N PHE A 62 -23.84 -28.48 -13.78
CA PHE A 62 -24.27 -27.90 -15.06
C PHE A 62 -24.87 -28.91 -16.07
N THR A 63 -25.04 -30.18 -15.72
CA THR A 63 -25.33 -31.24 -16.71
C THR A 63 -26.70 -31.90 -16.66
N ASP A 64 -27.67 -31.37 -15.90
CA ASP A 64 -29.07 -31.84 -16.00
C ASP A 64 -29.90 -30.80 -16.78
N ALA A 65 -30.09 -31.07 -18.08
CA ALA A 65 -30.77 -30.17 -19.00
C ALA A 65 -31.58 -30.95 -20.04
N SER A 66 -32.89 -31.07 -19.81
CA SER A 66 -33.87 -31.57 -20.77
C SER A 66 -35.04 -30.60 -20.88
N SER A 67 -34.78 -29.38 -21.37
CA SER A 67 -35.72 -28.45 -22.04
C SER A 67 -35.18 -27.01 -21.99
N PHE A 68 -34.19 -26.67 -22.82
CA PHE A 68 -33.82 -25.27 -23.00
C PHE A 68 -34.69 -24.64 -24.08
N ASP A 69 -35.85 -24.15 -23.66
CA ASP A 69 -36.63 -23.18 -24.41
C ASP A 69 -36.07 -21.77 -24.15
N ILE A 70 -35.83 -21.05 -25.26
CA ILE A 70 -35.66 -19.59 -25.42
C ILE A 70 -34.67 -18.91 -24.44
N SER A 71 -33.49 -18.53 -24.95
CA SER A 71 -32.60 -17.61 -24.24
C SER A 71 -33.21 -16.21 -24.17
N GLN A 72 -33.38 -15.67 -22.97
CA GLN A 72 -33.78 -14.28 -22.76
C GLN A 72 -32.54 -13.43 -22.47
N VAL A 73 -32.44 -12.30 -23.14
CA VAL A 73 -31.42 -11.27 -22.89
C VAL A 73 -32.01 -10.25 -21.93
N LEU A 74 -31.35 -10.00 -20.80
CA LEU A 74 -31.75 -8.96 -19.85
C LEU A 74 -31.26 -7.59 -20.34
N ASP A 75 -31.84 -6.51 -19.82
CA ASP A 75 -31.47 -5.13 -20.16
C ASP A 75 -29.98 -4.82 -19.94
N CYS A 76 -29.33 -5.54 -19.01
CA CYS A 76 -27.89 -5.45 -18.78
C CYS A 76 -27.02 -6.13 -19.86
N GLY A 77 -27.61 -6.69 -20.91
CA GLY A 77 -26.93 -7.37 -22.02
C GLY A 77 -26.53 -8.83 -21.76
N HIS A 78 -26.82 -9.37 -20.57
CA HIS A 78 -26.55 -10.78 -20.25
C HIS A 78 -27.69 -11.70 -20.68
N SER A 79 -27.35 -12.88 -21.19
CA SER A 79 -28.31 -13.89 -21.66
C SER A 79 -28.44 -15.06 -20.69
N PHE A 80 -29.67 -15.47 -20.40
CA PHE A 80 -29.99 -16.62 -19.55
C PHE A 80 -31.06 -17.50 -20.22
N CYS A 81 -31.03 -18.80 -19.94
CA CYS A 81 -32.16 -19.65 -20.32
C CYS A 81 -33.36 -19.44 -19.39
N GLN A 82 -34.57 -19.76 -19.85
CA GLN A 82 -35.79 -19.61 -19.06
C GLN A 82 -35.73 -20.37 -17.72
N GLN A 83 -35.14 -21.57 -17.67
CA GLN A 83 -34.98 -22.33 -16.42
C GLN A 83 -34.09 -21.60 -15.40
N CYS A 84 -32.98 -21.00 -15.85
CA CYS A 84 -32.12 -20.20 -14.98
C CYS A 84 -32.86 -18.96 -14.46
N LEU A 85 -33.68 -18.31 -15.30
CA LEU A 85 -34.49 -17.17 -14.87
C LEU A 85 -35.59 -17.58 -13.88
N SER A 86 -36.30 -18.68 -14.13
CA SER A 86 -37.30 -19.21 -13.20
C SER A 86 -36.66 -19.66 -11.88
N GLY A 87 -35.45 -20.22 -11.91
CA GLY A 87 -34.68 -20.54 -10.71
C GLY A 87 -34.25 -19.31 -9.90
N LEU A 88 -34.01 -18.17 -10.56
CA LEU A 88 -33.76 -16.88 -9.91
C LEU A 88 -35.03 -16.27 -9.31
N GLN A 89 -36.20 -16.51 -9.92
CA GLN A 89 -37.50 -16.06 -9.40
C GLN A 89 -38.00 -16.93 -8.23
N GLY A 90 -37.53 -18.18 -8.12
CA GLY A 90 -38.03 -19.17 -7.17
C GLY A 90 -37.39 -19.19 -5.78
N THR A 91 -36.48 -18.27 -5.44
CA THR A 91 -36.00 -18.13 -4.05
C THR A 91 -36.93 -17.19 -3.30
N PRO A 92 -37.85 -17.68 -2.43
CA PRO A 92 -38.53 -16.80 -1.50
C PRO A 92 -37.46 -16.10 -0.66
N GLN A 93 -37.53 -14.77 -0.60
CA GLN A 93 -36.78 -13.94 0.33
C GLN A 93 -36.99 -14.49 1.74
N GLY A 94 -35.98 -15.20 2.26
CA GLY A 94 -35.80 -15.34 3.69
C GLY A 94 -35.09 -14.09 4.18
N ASP A 95 -35.72 -13.42 5.14
CA ASP A 95 -35.27 -12.25 5.90
C ASP A 95 -33.74 -12.05 5.88
N SER A 96 -33.28 -11.06 5.12
CA SER A 96 -31.98 -10.45 5.35
C SER A 96 -32.06 -8.96 5.02
N ASP A 97 -31.97 -8.16 6.08
CA ASP A 97 -31.95 -6.69 6.09
C ASP A 97 -30.70 -6.07 5.45
N LEU A 98 -30.26 -6.59 4.29
CA LEU A 98 -29.09 -6.08 3.57
C LEU A 98 -29.40 -5.59 2.15
N ALA A 99 -30.66 -5.27 1.86
CA ALA A 99 -31.09 -4.66 0.60
C ALA A 99 -31.34 -3.14 0.68
N GLN A 100 -30.55 -2.42 1.48
CA GLN A 100 -30.49 -0.95 1.44
C GLN A 100 -29.05 -0.48 1.26
N SER A 101 -28.49 -0.73 0.08
CA SER A 101 -27.33 -0.03 -0.48
C SER A 101 -27.22 -0.37 -1.96
N ALA A 102 -28.27 -0.10 -2.73
CA ALA A 102 -28.17 0.00 -4.18
C ALA A 102 -28.23 1.49 -4.51
N LEU A 103 -27.10 1.99 -5.02
CA LEU A 103 -26.84 3.36 -5.40
C LEU A 103 -28.01 3.94 -6.21
N SER A 104 -28.48 5.11 -5.77
CA SER A 104 -29.41 5.97 -6.49
C SER A 104 -28.84 6.32 -7.87
N MET A 105 -29.44 5.76 -8.91
CA MET A 105 -29.40 6.29 -10.27
C MET A 105 -30.72 7.03 -10.52
N ASP A 106 -31.01 8.01 -9.68
CA ASP A 106 -32.01 9.04 -9.98
C ASP A 106 -31.23 10.26 -10.46
N GLU A 107 -31.15 10.43 -11.78
CA GLU A 107 -31.09 11.74 -12.47
C GLU A 107 -30.82 11.55 -13.97
N LEU A 108 -31.72 10.86 -14.69
CA LEU A 108 -31.90 11.13 -16.12
C LEU A 108 -33.38 10.93 -16.46
N GLY A 109 -34.10 12.06 -16.52
CA GLY A 109 -35.53 12.13 -16.78
C GLY A 109 -35.93 11.53 -18.13
N GLY A 110 -36.97 10.71 -18.08
CA GLY A 110 -37.58 10.10 -19.26
C GLY A 110 -38.58 9.03 -18.81
N ALA A 111 -39.75 9.47 -18.32
CA ALA A 111 -40.82 8.57 -17.91
C ALA A 111 -41.43 7.86 -19.13
N ALA A 112 -40.92 6.67 -19.45
CA ALA A 112 -41.66 5.68 -20.21
C ALA A 112 -42.55 4.85 -19.24
N PRO A 113 -43.78 4.47 -19.61
CA PRO A 113 -44.61 3.62 -18.76
C PRO A 113 -43.93 2.26 -18.59
N ARG A 114 -43.52 1.94 -17.36
CA ARG A 114 -43.03 0.60 -17.00
C ARG A 114 -44.22 -0.30 -16.70
N ASP A 115 -44.31 -1.40 -17.44
CA ASP A 115 -45.21 -2.53 -17.15
C ASP A 115 -44.78 -3.19 -15.81
N PRO A 116 -45.68 -3.53 -14.88
CA PRO A 116 -45.31 -4.02 -13.56
C PRO A 116 -45.04 -5.53 -13.61
N ALA A 117 -43.95 -5.92 -14.26
CA ALA A 117 -43.32 -7.23 -14.07
C ALA A 117 -41.94 -7.00 -13.44
N HIS A 118 -41.67 -7.64 -12.30
CA HIS A 118 -40.46 -7.38 -11.50
C HIS A 118 -39.17 -7.43 -12.34
N PRO A 119 -38.31 -6.40 -12.29
CA PRO A 119 -37.09 -6.39 -13.07
C PRO A 119 -36.16 -7.48 -12.55
N LEU A 120 -35.94 -8.51 -13.39
CA LEU A 120 -34.95 -9.55 -13.15
C LEU A 120 -33.57 -8.90 -12.97
N THR A 121 -33.04 -8.92 -11.76
CA THR A 121 -31.72 -8.36 -11.45
C THR A 121 -30.63 -9.37 -11.83
N CYS A 122 -29.73 -8.96 -12.72
CA CYS A 122 -28.64 -9.81 -13.16
C CYS A 122 -27.59 -9.99 -12.04
N THR A 123 -27.48 -11.21 -11.53
CA THR A 123 -26.51 -11.54 -10.46
C THR A 123 -25.04 -11.42 -10.90
N ILE A 124 -24.76 -11.35 -12.20
CA ILE A 124 -23.41 -11.13 -12.76
C ILE A 124 -23.02 -9.65 -12.60
N CYS A 125 -23.94 -8.72 -12.91
CA CYS A 125 -23.72 -7.28 -12.71
C CYS A 125 -23.49 -6.93 -11.24
N LEU A 126 -24.12 -7.65 -10.31
CA LEU A 126 -23.94 -7.46 -8.87
C LEU A 126 -22.57 -7.88 -8.34
N LYS A 127 -21.78 -8.65 -9.11
CA LYS A 127 -20.51 -9.22 -8.64
C LYS A 127 -19.25 -8.56 -9.21
N GLY A 128 -19.38 -7.51 -10.02
CA GLY A 128 -18.24 -6.79 -10.60
C GLY A 128 -17.39 -7.68 -11.51
N SER A 129 -17.66 -7.67 -12.81
CA SER A 129 -16.87 -8.41 -13.79
C SER A 129 -15.54 -7.71 -14.10
N GLY A 130 -14.45 -8.50 -14.14
CA GLY A 130 -13.15 -8.10 -14.69
C GLY A 130 -13.19 -7.93 -16.22
N PRO A 131 -12.08 -7.47 -16.84
CA PRO A 131 -12.09 -6.99 -18.22
C PRO A 131 -12.37 -8.10 -19.24
N ALA A 132 -13.32 -7.85 -20.14
CA ALA A 132 -13.67 -8.72 -21.27
C ALA A 132 -12.69 -8.54 -22.44
N ARG A 133 -12.40 -9.63 -23.16
CA ARG A 133 -11.56 -9.62 -24.37
C ARG A 133 -12.36 -9.15 -25.61
N PRO A 134 -11.73 -8.45 -26.57
CA PRO A 134 -12.40 -8.01 -27.79
C PRO A 134 -12.65 -9.18 -28.74
N LEU A 135 -13.84 -9.22 -29.35
CA LEU A 135 -14.15 -10.04 -30.53
C LEU A 135 -13.99 -9.17 -31.78
N GLU A 136 -13.23 -9.67 -32.75
CA GLU A 136 -13.05 -9.06 -34.07
C GLU A 136 -14.13 -9.55 -35.02
N VAL A 137 -14.73 -8.63 -35.79
CA VAL A 137 -15.71 -8.95 -36.82
C VAL A 137 -15.13 -8.55 -38.17
N ALA A 138 -15.00 -9.52 -39.08
CA ALA A 138 -14.59 -9.30 -40.46
C ALA A 138 -15.83 -9.24 -41.37
N GLU A 139 -15.91 -8.16 -42.14
CA GLU A 139 -16.82 -7.96 -43.27
C GLU A 139 -16.29 -8.75 -44.48
N HIS A 140 -17.13 -9.43 -45.28
CA HIS A 140 -17.03 -9.65 -46.75
C HIS A 140 -18.09 -10.69 -47.23
N ALA A 141 -18.76 -10.34 -48.34
CA ALA A 141 -19.64 -11.08 -49.27
C ALA A 141 -20.24 -12.46 -48.85
N GLN A 142 -21.57 -12.51 -48.89
CA GLN A 142 -22.49 -13.60 -48.51
C GLN A 142 -22.18 -14.99 -49.14
N THR A 143 -21.25 -15.72 -48.55
CA THR A 143 -21.44 -17.15 -48.30
C THR A 143 -21.77 -17.27 -46.82
N VAL A 144 -22.96 -17.79 -46.48
CA VAL A 144 -23.35 -17.84 -45.07
C VAL A 144 -22.54 -18.94 -44.40
N LEU A 145 -21.57 -18.53 -43.59
CA LEU A 145 -20.66 -19.41 -42.86
C LEU A 145 -21.36 -20.02 -41.64
N CYS A 146 -20.82 -21.13 -41.17
CA CYS A 146 -21.24 -21.85 -39.97
C CYS A 146 -21.19 -20.92 -38.75
N GLY A 147 -22.30 -20.82 -38.01
CA GLY A 147 -22.43 -19.94 -36.85
C GLY A 147 -21.54 -20.30 -35.66
N GLU A 148 -21.02 -21.53 -35.60
CA GLU A 148 -20.08 -21.97 -34.56
C GLU A 148 -18.61 -21.65 -34.91
N CYS A 149 -18.10 -22.17 -36.02
CA CYS A 149 -16.69 -21.99 -36.37
C CYS A 149 -16.38 -20.73 -37.18
N GLY A 150 -17.38 -20.11 -37.81
CA GLY A 150 -17.21 -18.94 -38.67
C GLY A 150 -16.35 -19.18 -39.93
N GLN A 151 -16.04 -20.43 -40.27
CA GLN A 151 -15.04 -20.76 -41.30
C GLN A 151 -15.60 -21.59 -42.47
N HIS A 152 -16.52 -22.51 -42.21
CA HIS A 152 -17.04 -23.46 -43.21
C HIS A 152 -18.44 -23.07 -43.69
N ILE A 153 -18.84 -23.51 -44.87
CA ILE A 153 -20.20 -23.28 -45.39
C ILE A 153 -21.21 -24.02 -44.52
N LYS A 154 -22.35 -23.38 -44.23
CA LYS A 154 -23.45 -24.04 -43.51
C LYS A 154 -24.07 -25.12 -44.40
N GLU A 155 -24.30 -26.29 -43.82
CA GLU A 155 -24.91 -27.44 -44.52
C GLU A 155 -26.22 -27.86 -43.85
N ARG A 156 -26.32 -27.66 -42.52
CA ARG A 156 -27.48 -28.04 -41.73
C ARG A 156 -27.91 -26.92 -40.80
N ARG A 157 -29.22 -26.80 -40.60
CA ARG A 157 -29.83 -25.93 -39.60
C ARG A 157 -30.53 -26.79 -38.56
N CYS A 158 -30.22 -26.55 -37.29
CA CYS A 158 -30.93 -27.15 -36.19
C CYS A 158 -32.09 -26.24 -35.79
N LEU A 159 -33.33 -26.73 -35.89
CA LEU A 159 -34.53 -25.92 -35.62
C LEU A 159 -34.66 -25.54 -34.14
N GLN A 160 -34.20 -26.41 -33.25
CA GLN A 160 -34.25 -26.19 -31.79
C GLN A 160 -33.13 -25.26 -31.32
N CYS A 161 -31.92 -25.40 -31.88
CA CYS A 161 -30.81 -24.50 -31.54
C CYS A 161 -30.91 -23.15 -32.24
N GLY A 162 -31.64 -23.05 -33.35
CA GLY A 162 -31.62 -21.90 -34.24
C GLY A 162 -30.27 -21.66 -34.94
N LEU A 163 -29.33 -22.61 -34.82
CA LEU A 163 -27.97 -22.51 -35.34
C LEU A 163 -27.85 -23.14 -36.72
N GLU A 164 -27.07 -22.50 -37.59
CA GLU A 164 -26.69 -22.99 -38.91
C GLU A 164 -25.24 -23.44 -38.88
N LEU A 165 -25.00 -24.72 -39.12
CA LEU A 165 -23.73 -25.37 -38.85
C LEU A 165 -23.19 -26.05 -40.12
N CYS A 166 -21.86 -26.11 -40.26
CA CYS A 166 -21.24 -27.05 -41.18
C CYS A 166 -21.40 -28.48 -40.65
N SER A 167 -21.23 -29.49 -41.50
CA SER A 167 -21.34 -30.91 -41.11
C SER A 167 -20.50 -31.27 -39.89
N GLU A 168 -19.27 -30.75 -39.79
CA GLU A 168 -18.40 -31.03 -38.65
C GLU A 168 -18.94 -30.46 -37.33
N CYS A 169 -19.34 -29.19 -37.31
CA CYS A 169 -19.89 -28.55 -36.13
C CYS A 169 -21.26 -29.15 -35.77
N ASP A 170 -22.07 -29.52 -36.76
CA ASP A 170 -23.33 -30.24 -36.55
C ASP A 170 -23.09 -31.55 -35.82
N LEU A 171 -22.13 -32.36 -36.26
CA LEU A 171 -21.78 -33.62 -35.60
C LEU A 171 -21.21 -33.39 -34.21
N LYS A 172 -20.29 -32.43 -34.04
CA LYS A 172 -19.67 -32.14 -32.73
C LYS A 172 -20.66 -31.67 -31.68
N ILE A 173 -21.66 -30.88 -32.07
CA ILE A 173 -22.71 -30.38 -31.17
C ILE A 173 -23.79 -31.46 -30.98
N HIS A 174 -24.26 -32.11 -32.06
CA HIS A 174 -25.39 -33.04 -31.98
C HIS A 174 -24.99 -34.50 -31.67
N GLN A 175 -23.70 -34.82 -31.52
CA GLN A 175 -23.27 -36.11 -30.94
C GLN A 175 -23.59 -36.23 -29.46
N PHE A 176 -23.72 -35.11 -28.74
CA PHE A 176 -24.08 -35.13 -27.33
C PHE A 176 -25.53 -35.56 -27.16
N ARG A 177 -25.78 -36.46 -26.19
CA ARG A 177 -27.07 -37.12 -25.97
C ARG A 177 -28.26 -36.16 -25.85
N ASN A 178 -28.02 -34.95 -25.34
CA ASN A 178 -29.06 -33.93 -25.14
C ASN A 178 -29.49 -33.23 -26.43
N PHE A 179 -28.66 -33.26 -27.46
CA PHE A 179 -28.90 -32.59 -28.74
C PHE A 179 -29.22 -33.58 -29.87
N GLN A 180 -29.08 -34.88 -29.65
CA GLN A 180 -29.40 -35.92 -30.64
C GLN A 180 -30.88 -35.91 -31.08
N SER A 181 -31.79 -35.45 -30.22
CA SER A 181 -33.22 -35.33 -30.52
C SER A 181 -33.60 -34.07 -31.31
N HIS A 182 -32.66 -33.17 -31.56
CA HIS A 182 -32.94 -31.97 -32.32
C HIS A 182 -33.20 -32.29 -33.80
N VAL A 183 -34.18 -31.60 -34.35
CA VAL A 183 -34.57 -31.68 -35.76
C VAL A 183 -33.59 -30.83 -36.57
N ARG A 184 -32.82 -31.52 -37.41
CA ARG A 184 -31.83 -30.93 -38.30
C ARG A 184 -32.36 -30.99 -39.72
N VAL A 185 -32.43 -29.83 -40.38
CA VAL A 185 -32.85 -29.69 -41.77
C VAL A 185 -31.66 -29.26 -42.61
N GLU A 186 -31.58 -29.72 -43.86
CA GLU A 186 -30.55 -29.27 -44.79
C GLU A 186 -30.78 -27.79 -45.13
N CYS A 187 -29.70 -27.01 -45.10
CA CYS A 187 -29.73 -25.62 -45.56
C CYS A 187 -29.77 -25.65 -47.09
N SER A 188 -30.94 -25.46 -47.70
CA SER A 188 -30.96 -25.32 -49.16
C SER A 188 -30.22 -24.04 -49.56
N PRO A 189 -29.30 -24.11 -50.53
CA PRO A 189 -28.59 -22.94 -51.02
C PRO A 189 -29.62 -22.00 -51.69
N GLY A 190 -30.02 -20.95 -50.97
CA GLY A 190 -31.00 -19.96 -51.42
C GLY A 190 -32.31 -19.89 -50.62
N ALA A 191 -32.56 -20.76 -49.63
CA ALA A 191 -33.68 -20.53 -48.72
C ALA A 191 -33.40 -19.32 -47.81
N PRO A 192 -34.37 -18.39 -47.66
CA PRO A 192 -34.25 -17.29 -46.71
C PRO A 192 -34.11 -17.86 -45.30
N THR A 193 -32.99 -17.54 -44.67
CA THR A 193 -32.59 -18.06 -43.36
C THR A 193 -33.22 -17.30 -42.19
N SER A 194 -34.09 -16.34 -42.49
CA SER A 194 -34.91 -15.66 -41.49
C SER A 194 -36.07 -16.56 -41.06
N HIS A 195 -36.14 -16.88 -39.77
CA HIS A 195 -37.42 -17.28 -39.21
C HIS A 195 -38.42 -16.15 -39.46
N PRO A 196 -39.64 -16.45 -39.92
CA PRO A 196 -40.67 -15.43 -40.03
C PRO A 196 -40.92 -14.85 -38.65
N LEU A 197 -40.79 -13.54 -38.51
CA LEU A 197 -41.02 -12.86 -37.24
C LEU A 197 -42.53 -12.65 -37.09
N PRO A 198 -43.22 -13.34 -36.17
CA PRO A 198 -44.67 -13.22 -36.07
C PRO A 198 -45.05 -11.82 -35.58
N CYS A 199 -46.17 -11.30 -36.07
CA CYS A 199 -46.71 -10.04 -35.58
C CYS A 199 -47.25 -10.22 -34.15
N SER A 200 -46.92 -9.29 -33.25
CA SER A 200 -47.37 -9.33 -31.86
C SER A 200 -48.89 -9.23 -31.68
N VAL A 201 -49.58 -8.58 -32.63
CA VAL A 201 -51.05 -8.44 -32.63
C VAL A 201 -51.72 -9.57 -33.41
N HIS A 202 -51.06 -10.08 -34.44
CA HIS A 202 -51.58 -11.14 -35.31
C HIS A 202 -50.59 -12.31 -35.37
N PRO A 203 -50.57 -13.22 -34.38
CA PRO A 203 -49.55 -14.28 -34.28
C PRO A 203 -49.51 -15.27 -35.45
N ARG A 204 -50.57 -15.30 -36.28
CA ARG A 204 -50.66 -16.14 -37.49
C ARG A 204 -50.13 -15.45 -38.75
N MET A 205 -49.70 -14.19 -38.64
CA MET A 205 -49.18 -13.41 -39.75
C MET A 205 -47.76 -12.96 -39.45
N ASP A 206 -46.92 -13.05 -40.46
CA ASP A 206 -45.54 -12.60 -40.35
C ASP A 206 -45.45 -11.09 -40.50
N ALA A 207 -44.46 -10.50 -39.82
CA ALA A 207 -44.10 -9.12 -39.99
C ALA A 207 -43.62 -8.90 -41.44
N ALA A 208 -44.17 -7.86 -42.08
CA ALA A 208 -43.84 -7.51 -43.46
C ALA A 208 -43.03 -6.22 -43.55
N CYS A 209 -43.19 -5.32 -42.57
CA CYS A 209 -42.53 -4.02 -42.54
C CYS A 209 -42.20 -3.59 -41.10
N PHE A 210 -41.36 -2.57 -40.97
CA PHE A 210 -41.01 -1.96 -39.69
C PHE A 210 -41.66 -0.59 -39.58
N CYS A 211 -42.42 -0.37 -38.49
CA CYS A 211 -43.00 0.93 -38.18
C CYS A 211 -41.94 1.80 -37.49
N LEU A 212 -41.49 2.88 -38.16
CA LEU A 212 -40.46 3.78 -37.64
C LEU A 212 -40.97 4.65 -36.48
N THR A 213 -42.27 4.91 -36.42
CA THR A 213 -42.86 5.73 -35.35
C THR A 213 -42.87 5.00 -34.00
N GLU A 214 -43.13 3.70 -34.02
CA GLU A 214 -43.24 2.87 -32.81
C GLU A 214 -42.04 1.92 -32.61
N SER A 215 -41.06 1.98 -33.51
CA SER A 215 -39.85 1.15 -33.48
C SER A 215 -40.12 -0.35 -33.33
N ARG A 216 -41.13 -0.87 -34.05
CA ARG A 216 -41.52 -2.28 -33.98
C ARG A 216 -41.91 -2.90 -35.33
N PRO A 217 -41.66 -4.20 -35.52
CA PRO A 217 -42.09 -4.92 -36.72
C PRO A 217 -43.60 -5.15 -36.72
N VAL A 218 -44.25 -4.97 -37.87
CA VAL A 218 -45.70 -5.09 -38.03
C VAL A 218 -46.06 -5.90 -39.29
N CYS A 219 -47.15 -6.67 -39.24
CA CYS A 219 -47.65 -7.38 -40.43
C CYS A 219 -48.34 -6.42 -41.41
N ALA A 220 -48.57 -6.88 -42.63
CA ALA A 220 -49.25 -6.10 -43.66
C ALA A 220 -50.68 -5.66 -43.27
N GLN A 221 -51.36 -6.38 -42.38
CA GLN A 221 -52.68 -5.95 -41.90
C GLN A 221 -52.58 -4.80 -40.89
N CYS A 222 -51.59 -4.85 -39.99
CA CYS A 222 -51.32 -3.77 -39.05
C CYS A 222 -50.93 -2.48 -39.76
N SER A 223 -50.12 -2.55 -40.82
CA SER A 223 -49.64 -1.35 -41.54
C SER A 223 -50.76 -0.56 -42.23
N HIS A 224 -51.82 -1.23 -42.67
CA HIS A 224 -53.02 -0.60 -43.25
C HIS A 224 -54.15 -0.41 -42.24
N GLY A 225 -54.00 -0.96 -41.04
CA GLY A 225 -54.98 -0.89 -39.98
C GLY A 225 -55.03 0.50 -39.34
N PRO A 226 -56.12 0.83 -38.64
CA PRO A 226 -56.28 2.11 -37.96
C PRO A 226 -55.20 2.36 -36.90
N SER A 227 -54.61 1.29 -36.32
CA SER A 227 -53.59 1.39 -35.27
C SER A 227 -52.24 1.95 -35.73
N HIS A 228 -51.93 1.90 -37.03
CA HIS A 228 -50.71 2.47 -37.59
C HIS A 228 -51.00 3.39 -38.80
N GLN A 229 -52.25 3.86 -38.91
CA GLN A 229 -52.64 4.72 -40.00
C GLN A 229 -51.86 6.05 -39.94
N GLY A 230 -51.13 6.36 -41.01
CA GLY A 230 -50.30 7.56 -41.09
C GLY A 230 -48.89 7.42 -40.49
N HIS A 231 -48.53 6.27 -39.93
CA HIS A 231 -47.15 6.00 -39.51
C HIS A 231 -46.25 5.72 -40.71
N ARG A 232 -44.96 6.03 -40.57
CA ARG A 232 -43.96 5.75 -41.61
C ARG A 232 -43.48 4.31 -41.47
N HIS A 233 -43.60 3.55 -42.56
CA HIS A 233 -43.15 2.16 -42.64
C HIS A 233 -42.01 2.03 -43.64
N VAL A 234 -41.07 1.14 -43.36
CA VAL A 234 -40.01 0.73 -44.27
C VAL A 234 -39.94 -0.80 -44.34
N SER A 235 -39.26 -1.35 -45.36
CA SER A 235 -39.05 -2.80 -45.43
C SER A 235 -38.23 -3.26 -44.22
N LEU A 236 -38.40 -4.52 -43.80
CA LEU A 236 -37.60 -5.10 -42.72
C LEU A 236 -36.10 -5.09 -43.06
N GLU A 237 -35.76 -5.26 -44.34
CA GLU A 237 -34.37 -5.24 -44.81
C GLU A 237 -33.75 -3.85 -44.69
N ASP A 238 -34.47 -2.80 -45.11
CA ASP A 238 -33.97 -1.42 -45.01
C ASP A 238 -33.84 -1.00 -43.54
N ALA A 239 -34.83 -1.32 -42.70
CA ALA A 239 -34.75 -1.08 -41.26
C ALA A 239 -33.57 -1.82 -40.62
N ALA A 240 -33.36 -3.09 -40.96
CA ALA A 240 -32.23 -3.86 -40.44
C ALA A 240 -30.89 -3.25 -40.87
N ARG A 241 -30.78 -2.78 -42.11
CA ARG A 241 -29.57 -2.13 -42.63
C ARG A 241 -29.27 -0.81 -41.93
N GLU A 242 -30.29 0.04 -41.74
CA GLU A 242 -30.16 1.33 -41.05
C GLU A 242 -29.82 1.15 -39.56
N GLN A 243 -30.46 0.20 -38.88
CA GLN A 243 -30.16 -0.14 -37.49
C GLN A 243 -28.77 -0.75 -37.34
N ALA A 244 -28.35 -1.64 -38.25
CA ALA A 244 -27.01 -2.21 -38.25
C ALA A 244 -25.94 -1.13 -38.44
N ALA A 245 -26.14 -0.19 -39.35
CA ALA A 245 -25.22 0.94 -39.54
C ALA A 245 -25.10 1.80 -38.27
N THR A 246 -26.23 2.10 -37.63
CA THR A 246 -26.28 2.88 -36.38
C THR A 246 -25.60 2.15 -35.22
N LEU A 247 -25.83 0.84 -35.07
CA LEU A 247 -25.19 0.01 -34.06
C LEU A 247 -23.67 -0.09 -34.28
N THR A 248 -23.22 -0.19 -35.52
CA THR A 248 -21.78 -0.20 -35.86
C THR A 248 -21.11 1.13 -35.52
N ASP A 249 -21.72 2.27 -35.86
CA ASP A 249 -21.19 3.60 -35.53
C ASP A 249 -21.13 3.82 -34.01
N THR A 250 -22.21 3.49 -33.29
CA THR A 250 -22.24 3.59 -31.82
C THR A 250 -21.22 2.65 -31.16
N ALA A 251 -21.07 1.42 -31.64
CA ALA A 251 -20.06 0.49 -31.16
C ALA A 251 -18.63 1.03 -31.40
N ALA A 252 -18.37 1.64 -32.56
CA ALA A 252 -17.09 2.27 -32.87
C ALA A 252 -16.79 3.44 -31.93
N LYS A 253 -17.78 4.29 -31.63
CA LYS A 253 -17.67 5.40 -30.66
C LYS A 253 -17.38 4.89 -29.25
N VAL A 254 -18.11 3.87 -28.78
CA VAL A 254 -17.88 3.24 -27.47
C VAL A 254 -16.48 2.64 -27.40
N LYS A 255 -16.03 1.92 -28.44
CA LYS A 255 -14.67 1.38 -28.52
C LYS A 255 -13.60 2.47 -28.46
N ALA A 256 -13.83 3.61 -29.13
CA ALA A 256 -12.92 4.74 -29.06
C ALA A 256 -12.87 5.39 -27.66
N TRP A 257 -14.03 5.53 -26.99
CA TRP A 257 -14.10 6.04 -25.62
C TRP A 257 -13.44 5.10 -24.61
N THR A 258 -13.68 3.79 -24.70
CA THR A 258 -13.05 2.81 -23.81
C THR A 258 -11.54 2.76 -24.00
N GLY A 259 -11.06 2.86 -25.24
CA GLY A 259 -9.64 3.01 -25.55
C GLY A 259 -9.02 4.25 -24.89
N ARG A 260 -9.68 5.42 -25.02
CA ARG A 260 -9.22 6.66 -24.35
C ARG A 260 -9.23 6.53 -22.83
N GLY A 261 -10.29 5.95 -22.26
CA GLY A 261 -10.40 5.72 -20.82
C GLY A 261 -9.29 4.82 -20.29
N LEU A 262 -8.94 3.75 -21.03
CA LEU A 262 -7.83 2.87 -20.66
C LEU A 262 -6.48 3.60 -20.70
N CYS A 263 -6.21 4.40 -21.74
CA CYS A 263 -5.00 5.22 -21.79
C CYS A 263 -4.94 6.22 -20.62
N GLN A 264 -6.07 6.84 -20.26
CA GLN A 264 -6.13 7.77 -19.14
C GLN A 264 -5.88 7.06 -17.79
N LEU A 265 -6.44 5.87 -17.58
CA LEU A 265 -6.16 5.04 -16.40
C LEU A 265 -4.69 4.64 -16.31
N GLN A 266 -4.06 4.30 -17.44
CA GLN A 266 -2.63 4.00 -17.49
C GLN A 266 -1.78 5.24 -17.15
N ALA A 267 -2.15 6.42 -17.66
CA ALA A 267 -1.47 7.67 -17.34
C ALA A 267 -1.60 8.02 -15.85
N LEU A 268 -2.77 7.84 -15.25
CA LEU A 268 -2.98 8.04 -13.80
C LEU A 268 -2.15 7.08 -12.97
N SER A 269 -2.04 5.81 -13.37
CA SER A 269 -1.17 4.84 -12.71
C SER A 269 0.31 5.24 -12.79
N GLN A 270 0.76 5.73 -13.95
CA GLN A 270 2.13 6.24 -14.10
C GLN A 270 2.39 7.46 -13.21
N LEU A 271 1.46 8.42 -13.16
CA LEU A 271 1.57 9.59 -12.29
C LEU A 271 1.68 9.19 -10.81
N SER A 272 0.84 8.27 -10.34
CA SER A 272 0.89 7.77 -8.97
C SER A 272 2.24 7.10 -8.63
N ASN A 273 2.79 6.32 -9.57
CA ASN A 273 4.12 5.72 -9.40
C ASN A 273 5.23 6.77 -9.36
N THR A 274 5.17 7.79 -10.23
CA THR A 274 6.17 8.87 -10.24
C THR A 274 6.11 9.70 -8.96
N GLU A 275 4.91 10.01 -8.47
CA GLU A 275 4.72 10.77 -7.22
C GLU A 275 5.27 9.98 -6.02
N SER A 276 4.97 8.68 -5.96
CA SER A 276 5.53 7.78 -4.94
C SER A 276 7.06 7.71 -5.02
N GLY A 277 7.62 7.71 -6.24
CA GLY A 277 9.07 7.75 -6.46
C GLY A 277 9.71 9.02 -5.91
N LEU A 278 9.15 10.19 -6.25
CA LEU A 278 9.63 11.49 -5.76
C LEU A 278 9.53 11.62 -4.24
N TYR A 279 8.44 11.13 -3.64
CA TYR A 279 8.27 11.12 -2.19
C TYR A 279 9.37 10.29 -1.51
N ASN A 280 9.64 9.07 -2.00
CA ASN A 280 10.66 8.20 -1.45
C ASN A 280 12.08 8.78 -1.61
N GLU A 281 12.36 9.41 -2.76
CA GLU A 281 13.64 10.08 -3.01
C GLU A 281 13.84 11.27 -2.05
N CYS A 282 12.82 12.10 -1.86
CA CYS A 282 12.84 13.21 -0.90
C CYS A 282 13.10 12.69 0.52
N LEU A 283 12.38 11.66 0.95
CA LEU A 283 12.58 11.05 2.27
C LEU A 283 13.99 10.49 2.44
N ALA A 284 14.53 9.80 1.43
CA ALA A 284 15.90 9.28 1.45
C ALA A 284 16.94 10.41 1.58
N ASN A 285 16.74 11.52 0.85
CA ASN A 285 17.61 12.69 0.93
C ASN A 285 17.57 13.34 2.33
N MET A 286 16.38 13.49 2.93
CA MET A 286 16.25 14.02 4.29
C MET A 286 16.94 13.13 5.32
N VAL A 287 16.79 11.80 5.22
CA VAL A 287 17.47 10.84 6.11
C VAL A 287 18.99 10.92 5.95
N ALA A 288 19.49 11.03 4.71
CA ALA A 288 20.92 11.17 4.44
C ALA A 288 21.49 12.48 5.00
N GLN A 289 20.78 13.61 4.82
CA GLN A 289 21.18 14.90 5.39
C GLN A 289 21.22 14.87 6.92
N ARG A 290 20.21 14.27 7.56
CA ARG A 290 20.20 14.09 9.02
C ARG A 290 21.39 13.26 9.50
N ALA A 291 21.70 12.16 8.81
CA ALA A 291 22.83 11.31 9.17
C ALA A 291 24.17 12.07 9.04
N ALA A 292 24.34 12.85 7.97
CA ALA A 292 25.53 13.67 7.76
C ALA A 292 25.70 14.75 8.85
N LEU A 293 24.60 15.40 9.26
CA LEU A 293 24.63 16.38 10.35
C LEU A 293 25.00 15.73 11.69
N MET A 294 24.42 14.57 12.00
CA MET A 294 24.74 13.83 13.22
C MET A 294 26.22 13.43 13.25
N GLN A 295 26.75 12.92 12.15
CA GLN A 295 28.17 12.58 12.04
C GLN A 295 29.07 13.79 12.24
N ALA A 296 28.75 14.94 11.63
CA ALA A 296 29.52 16.17 11.80
C ALA A 296 29.52 16.68 13.26
N ILE A 297 28.39 16.51 13.97
CA ILE A 297 28.27 16.84 15.39
C ILE A 297 29.17 15.90 16.21
N GLU A 298 29.10 14.59 15.99
CA GLU A 298 29.93 13.59 16.68
C GLU A 298 31.42 13.84 16.46
N GLU A 299 31.85 14.14 15.22
CA GLU A 299 33.23 14.49 14.90
C GLU A 299 33.68 15.79 15.58
N ARG A 300 32.78 16.76 15.80
CA ARG A 300 33.10 17.98 16.56
C ARG A 300 33.24 17.68 18.04
N TYR A 301 32.37 16.87 18.64
CA TYR A 301 32.48 16.45 20.03
C TYR A 301 33.78 15.69 20.30
N ALA A 302 34.11 14.70 19.45
CA ALA A 302 35.35 13.92 19.59
C ALA A 302 36.60 14.81 19.55
N ARG A 303 36.64 15.83 18.68
CA ARG A 303 37.74 16.82 18.65
C ARG A 303 37.81 17.65 19.92
N LEU A 304 36.68 18.13 20.42
CA LEU A 304 36.64 18.90 21.67
C LEU A 304 37.08 18.07 22.88
N GLU A 305 36.71 16.80 22.93
CA GLU A 305 37.18 15.87 23.97
C GLU A 305 38.70 15.67 23.89
N GLN A 306 39.26 15.53 22.69
CA GLN A 306 40.71 15.42 22.49
C GLN A 306 41.45 16.70 22.91
N GLU A 307 40.94 17.87 22.51
CA GLU A 307 41.49 19.18 22.92
C GLU A 307 41.45 19.34 24.45
N ALA A 308 40.34 18.97 25.10
CA ALA A 308 40.21 19.02 26.55
C ALA A 308 41.18 18.06 27.26
N ALA A 309 41.35 16.84 26.74
CA ALA A 309 42.29 15.86 27.27
C ALA A 309 43.75 16.32 27.13
N GLU A 310 44.12 16.92 25.99
CA GLU A 310 45.45 17.47 25.77
C GLU A 310 45.76 18.63 26.72
N VAL A 311 44.81 19.54 26.89
CA VAL A 311 44.88 20.63 27.86
C VAL A 311 45.05 20.10 29.28
N HIS A 312 44.26 19.09 29.66
CA HIS A 312 44.36 18.46 30.97
C HIS A 312 45.72 17.81 31.19
N ARG A 313 46.22 17.05 30.19
CA ARG A 313 47.54 16.43 30.20
C ARG A 313 48.65 17.48 30.40
N HIS A 314 48.65 18.56 29.63
CA HIS A 314 49.64 19.63 29.77
C HIS A 314 49.60 20.31 31.14
N ARG A 315 48.41 20.47 31.73
CA ARG A 315 48.27 21.00 33.10
C ARG A 315 48.87 20.03 34.13
N LEU A 316 48.62 18.73 34.00
CA LEU A 316 49.20 17.72 34.89
C LEU A 316 50.73 17.69 34.77
N GLU A 317 51.27 17.68 33.55
CA GLU A 317 52.72 17.74 33.29
C GLU A 317 53.34 19.00 33.93
N HIS A 318 52.67 20.16 33.84
CA HIS A 318 53.12 21.39 34.48
C HIS A 318 53.11 21.29 36.01
N ILE A 319 52.04 20.75 36.60
CA ILE A 319 51.94 20.52 38.06
C ILE A 319 53.05 19.57 38.52
N GLU A 320 53.32 18.50 37.79
CA GLU A 320 54.40 17.55 38.09
C GLU A 320 55.77 18.20 38.01
N HIS A 321 56.02 19.03 36.99
CA HIS A 321 57.25 19.80 36.87
C HIS A 321 57.45 20.77 38.05
N LEU A 322 56.38 21.48 38.44
CA LEU A 322 56.41 22.37 39.62
C LEU A 322 56.69 21.58 40.90
N ARG A 323 56.02 20.43 41.09
CA ARG A 323 56.26 19.54 42.22
C ARG A 323 57.70 19.08 42.26
N ALA A 324 58.25 18.61 41.14
CA ALA A 324 59.64 18.16 41.05
C ALA A 324 60.62 19.30 41.41
N SER A 325 60.33 20.53 41.00
CA SER A 325 61.13 21.71 41.31
C SER A 325 61.11 22.10 42.81
N LEU A 326 60.01 21.80 43.52
CA LEU A 326 59.87 22.10 44.96
C LEU A 326 60.44 21.02 45.89
N VAL A 327 60.40 19.75 45.47
CA VAL A 327 60.84 18.62 46.31
C VAL A 327 62.32 18.74 46.72
N GLY A 328 63.20 19.13 45.79
CA GLY A 328 64.64 19.31 46.07
C GLY A 328 64.89 20.33 47.19
N PRO A 329 64.53 21.61 47.02
CA PRO A 329 64.71 22.63 48.05
C PRO A 329 64.08 22.28 49.39
N TYR A 330 62.90 21.66 49.37
CA TYR A 330 62.22 21.21 50.59
C TYR A 330 63.03 20.14 51.34
N THR A 331 63.46 19.08 50.66
CA THR A 331 64.24 17.99 51.27
C THR A 331 65.58 18.49 51.82
N GLU A 332 66.29 19.32 51.06
CA GLU A 332 67.54 19.93 51.51
C GLU A 332 67.34 20.88 52.71
N GLY A 333 66.25 21.66 52.69
CA GLY A 333 65.87 22.52 53.81
C GLY A 333 65.56 21.72 55.07
N GLN A 334 64.76 20.65 54.94
CA GLN A 334 64.41 19.76 56.04
C GLN A 334 65.65 19.06 56.64
N GLU A 335 66.57 18.59 55.80
CA GLU A 335 67.83 18.00 56.24
C GLU A 335 68.69 19.03 57.00
N THR A 336 68.81 20.24 56.47
CA THR A 336 69.59 21.32 57.09
C THR A 336 69.02 21.68 58.48
N VAL A 337 67.69 21.78 58.60
CA VAL A 337 67.01 22.02 59.89
C VAL A 337 67.26 20.85 60.86
N SER A 338 67.14 19.60 60.40
CA SER A 338 67.37 18.43 61.23
C SER A 338 68.82 18.33 61.73
N GLN A 339 69.79 18.53 60.85
CA GLN A 339 71.22 18.55 61.20
C GLN A 339 71.53 19.67 62.19
N THR A 340 70.99 20.87 61.95
CA THR A 340 71.17 22.03 62.85
C THR A 340 70.59 21.73 64.22
N ALA A 341 69.36 21.21 64.30
CA ALA A 341 68.71 20.86 65.56
C ALA A 341 69.52 19.83 66.37
N LYS A 342 70.05 18.79 65.71
CA LYS A 342 70.93 17.78 66.33
C LYS A 342 72.23 18.40 66.85
N TYR A 343 72.84 19.31 66.09
CA TYR A 343 74.05 20.00 66.48
C TYR A 343 73.79 20.91 67.70
N THR A 344 72.72 21.72 67.67
CA THR A 344 72.38 22.63 68.77
C THR A 344 72.00 21.92 70.06
N ALA A 345 71.42 20.72 69.97
CA ALA A 345 71.04 19.94 71.16
C ALA A 345 72.24 19.30 71.89
N ASN A 346 73.35 19.07 71.21
CA ASN A 346 74.48 18.29 71.74
C ASN A 346 75.81 19.05 71.81
N ALA A 347 75.90 20.26 71.25
CA ALA A 347 77.15 21.02 71.20
C ALA A 347 77.45 21.77 72.50
N ASP A 348 78.74 21.85 72.85
CA ASP A 348 79.23 22.74 73.91
C ASP A 348 78.92 24.21 73.57
N PRO A 349 78.49 25.05 74.54
CA PRO A 349 78.14 26.45 74.30
C PRO A 349 79.21 27.25 73.57
N SER A 350 80.49 26.97 73.82
CA SER A 350 81.62 27.68 73.20
C SER A 350 81.80 27.30 71.73
N LEU A 351 81.62 26.01 71.41
CA LEU A 351 81.62 25.50 70.03
C LEU A 351 80.41 26.03 69.24
N LEU A 352 79.24 26.09 69.89
CA LEU A 352 78.02 26.61 69.29
C LEU A 352 78.15 28.09 68.92
N LEU A 353 78.72 28.91 69.81
CA LEU A 353 79.04 30.32 69.51
C LEU A 353 80.04 30.47 68.37
N THR A 354 81.02 29.56 68.28
CA THR A 354 82.03 29.57 67.20
C THR A 354 81.42 29.27 65.83
N HIS A 355 80.42 28.38 65.77
CA HIS A 355 79.79 27.94 64.51
C HIS A 355 78.44 28.62 64.20
N ALA A 356 77.89 29.43 65.09
CA ALA A 356 76.57 30.05 64.96
C ALA A 356 76.40 30.85 63.66
N GLY A 357 77.39 31.66 63.27
CA GLY A 357 77.33 32.44 62.03
C GLY A 357 77.23 31.57 60.77
N ALA A 358 78.02 30.50 60.70
CA ALA A 358 78.02 29.57 59.56
C ALA A 358 76.74 28.71 59.49
N ILE A 359 76.10 28.44 60.64
CA ILE A 359 74.79 27.78 60.70
C ILE A 359 73.70 28.76 60.24
N GLN A 360 73.71 29.98 60.74
CA GLN A 360 72.74 31.01 60.36
C GLN A 360 72.80 31.33 58.86
N GLU A 361 74.00 31.46 58.29
CA GLU A 361 74.17 31.74 56.87
C GLU A 361 73.66 30.57 56.00
N ARG A 362 73.90 29.32 56.41
CA ARG A 362 73.33 28.13 55.72
C ARG A 362 71.81 28.13 55.78
N LEU A 363 71.22 28.42 56.95
CA LEU A 363 69.77 28.50 57.11
C LEU A 363 69.16 29.63 56.27
N GLN A 364 69.81 30.80 56.22
CA GLN A 364 69.36 31.91 55.38
C GLN A 364 69.45 31.58 53.90
N ARG A 365 70.57 31.02 53.43
CA ARG A 365 70.72 30.61 52.02
C ARG A 365 69.68 29.57 51.62
N ARG A 366 69.44 28.55 52.46
CA ARG A 366 68.42 27.52 52.19
C ARG A 366 66.99 28.08 52.30
N GLY A 367 66.73 28.97 53.26
CA GLY A 367 65.46 29.66 53.43
C GLY A 367 65.11 30.52 52.22
N SER A 368 66.04 31.35 51.74
CA SER A 368 65.83 32.15 50.52
C SER A 368 65.67 31.30 49.27
N ALA A 369 66.34 30.15 49.17
CA ALA A 369 66.13 29.22 48.05
C ALA A 369 64.72 28.60 48.06
N MET A 370 64.23 28.21 49.25
CA MET A 370 62.87 27.67 49.40
C MET A 370 61.81 28.76 49.15
N GLU A 371 62.02 29.96 49.68
CA GLU A 371 61.15 31.12 49.45
C GLU A 371 61.10 31.49 47.96
N GLY A 372 62.25 31.50 47.27
CA GLY A 372 62.30 31.71 45.83
C GLY A 372 61.53 30.64 45.04
N ALA A 373 61.62 29.38 45.43
CA ALA A 373 60.88 28.29 44.81
C ALA A 373 59.36 28.39 45.07
N VAL A 374 58.93 28.82 46.26
CA VAL A 374 57.53 29.05 46.60
C VAL A 374 56.96 30.28 45.90
N LEU A 375 57.73 31.36 45.78
CA LEU A 375 57.29 32.56 45.06
C LEU A 375 57.19 32.31 43.55
N ALA A 376 58.03 31.45 42.99
CA ALA A 376 57.90 30.97 41.61
C ALA A 376 56.61 30.13 41.39
N PHE A 377 55.99 29.63 42.46
CA PHE A 377 54.72 28.90 42.43
C PHE A 377 53.49 29.83 42.46
N ALA A 378 53.66 31.17 42.44
CA ALA A 378 52.52 32.10 42.45
C ALA A 378 51.47 31.63 41.44
N PRO A 379 50.28 31.15 41.90
CA PRO A 379 49.35 30.46 41.05
C PRO A 379 48.96 31.47 39.97
N ALA A 380 49.36 31.19 38.73
CA ALA A 380 48.84 31.93 37.61
C ALA A 380 47.33 31.77 37.72
N SER A 381 46.64 32.89 38.01
CA SER A 381 45.18 32.91 38.05
C SER A 381 44.69 32.19 36.80
N PRO A 382 43.74 31.24 36.93
CA PRO A 382 43.32 30.43 35.80
C PRO A 382 42.92 31.38 34.69
N ARG A 383 43.78 31.52 33.68
CA ARG A 383 43.50 32.43 32.58
C ARG A 383 42.29 31.83 31.88
N PRO A 384 41.17 32.55 31.79
CA PRO A 384 40.02 32.06 31.04
C PRO A 384 40.48 31.77 29.62
N TYR A 385 40.12 30.59 29.12
CA TYR A 385 40.57 30.14 27.80
C TYR A 385 40.09 31.13 26.72
N PRO A 386 41.00 31.66 25.89
CA PRO A 386 40.59 32.46 24.74
C PRO A 386 39.89 31.53 23.74
N GLY A 387 38.56 31.52 23.74
CA GLY A 387 37.72 30.74 22.83
C GLY A 387 36.66 29.88 23.51
N LEU A 388 36.83 29.53 24.79
CA LEU A 388 35.77 28.91 25.59
C LEU A 388 34.98 30.03 26.29
N ARG A 389 33.99 30.60 25.59
CA ARG A 389 32.92 31.31 26.30
C ARG A 389 32.06 30.24 26.96
N ILE A 390 32.34 29.95 28.23
CA ILE A 390 31.36 29.30 29.09
C ILE A 390 30.14 30.22 29.04
N PRO A 391 28.95 29.73 28.63
CA PRO A 391 27.75 30.53 28.70
C PRO A 391 27.60 31.04 30.12
N THR A 392 27.44 32.36 30.29
CA THR A 392 27.42 33.10 31.56
C THR A 392 26.25 32.74 32.50
N GLY A 393 25.66 31.56 32.35
CA GLY A 393 24.62 31.00 33.23
C GLY A 393 25.09 29.84 34.11
N LEU A 394 26.34 29.38 34.01
CA LEU A 394 26.90 28.34 34.90
C LEU A 394 27.77 28.88 36.05
N ASP A 395 28.24 30.13 35.96
CA ASP A 395 29.10 30.72 37.00
C ASP A 395 28.35 30.89 38.34
N THR A 396 27.03 31.03 38.32
CA THR A 396 26.18 31.07 39.53
C THR A 396 26.03 29.72 40.25
N LEU A 397 26.45 28.60 39.66
CA LEU A 397 26.38 27.28 40.31
C LEU A 397 27.70 26.88 41.01
N ILE A 398 28.82 27.50 40.65
CA ILE A 398 30.14 27.12 41.20
C ILE A 398 30.48 27.95 42.46
N GLU A 399 29.94 29.16 42.61
CA GLU A 399 30.06 29.93 43.87
C GLU A 399 29.22 29.36 45.04
N GLY A 400 28.40 28.31 44.79
CA GLY A 400 27.56 27.66 45.81
C GLY A 400 28.16 26.44 46.51
N VAL A 401 29.38 25.98 46.16
CA VAL A 401 29.95 24.72 46.70
C VAL A 401 30.98 24.95 47.81
N CYS A 402 30.73 25.95 48.65
CA CYS A 402 31.30 26.05 50.00
C CYS A 402 30.14 26.12 51.00
N MET A 403 29.31 25.08 51.02
CA MET A 403 28.28 24.91 52.05
C MET A 403 28.89 24.18 53.25
N ASP A 404 28.60 24.72 54.43
CA ASP A 404 28.97 24.18 55.74
C ASP A 404 28.31 22.79 55.93
N PRO A 405 29.04 21.74 56.38
CA PRO A 405 28.47 20.41 56.61
C PRO A 405 27.26 20.37 57.56
N ALA A 406 26.96 21.46 58.27
CA ALA A 406 25.82 21.61 59.16
C ALA A 406 24.46 21.83 58.44
N GLU A 407 24.44 22.31 57.18
CA GLU A 407 23.17 22.61 56.47
C GLU A 407 22.58 21.43 55.69
N MET A 408 23.31 20.31 55.56
CA MET A 408 22.86 19.14 54.78
C MET A 408 21.79 18.25 55.44
N LEU A 409 21.28 18.60 56.63
CA LEU A 409 20.32 17.76 57.36
C LEU A 409 18.87 18.25 57.37
N ASN A 410 18.52 19.29 56.62
CA ASN A 410 17.13 19.70 56.57
C ASN A 410 16.77 20.40 55.25
N GLU A 411 16.46 19.63 54.22
CA GLU A 411 15.54 20.10 53.16
C GLU A 411 15.04 18.92 52.32
N ASN A 412 13.95 18.34 52.80
CA ASN A 412 12.98 17.64 51.97
C ASN A 412 11.89 18.67 51.64
N THR A 413 11.39 18.68 50.41
CA THR A 413 10.31 19.53 49.84
C THR A 413 10.72 20.87 49.24
N THR A 414 10.87 20.90 47.91
CA THR A 414 10.02 21.70 46.99
C THR A 414 10.42 21.40 45.54
N GLY A 415 9.68 20.48 44.90
CA GLY A 415 9.74 20.30 43.45
C GLY A 415 9.11 21.51 42.77
N THR A 416 9.89 22.21 41.94
CA THR A 416 9.41 23.28 41.07
C THR A 416 8.61 22.65 39.93
N SER A 417 7.29 22.61 40.09
CA SER A 417 6.35 22.33 39.03
C SER A 417 6.36 23.48 38.02
N LEU A 418 6.76 23.22 36.78
CA LEU A 418 6.52 24.12 35.65
C LEU A 418 5.01 24.34 35.50
N SER A 419 4.60 25.60 35.44
CA SER A 419 3.19 25.94 35.29
C SER A 419 2.73 25.65 33.86
N ALA A 420 1.46 25.29 33.67
CA ALA A 420 0.89 25.03 32.35
C ALA A 420 1.03 26.24 31.39
N SER A 421 1.14 27.45 31.95
CA SER A 421 1.45 28.70 31.23
C SER A 421 2.80 28.67 30.52
N ASP A 422 3.81 28.04 31.12
CA ASP A 422 5.18 27.99 30.57
C ASP A 422 5.31 27.00 29.41
N VAL A 423 4.42 26.00 29.36
CA VAL A 423 4.33 25.04 28.25
C VAL A 423 3.60 25.68 27.07
N ASP A 424 2.52 26.41 27.33
CA ASP A 424 1.69 27.06 26.29
C ASP A 424 2.47 28.17 25.55
N GLU A 425 3.28 28.94 26.28
CA GLU A 425 4.14 29.97 25.70
C GLU A 425 5.25 29.39 24.81
N ARG A 426 5.73 28.18 25.12
CA ARG A 426 6.76 27.49 24.32
C ARG A 426 6.19 26.88 23.05
N VAL A 427 4.97 26.35 23.10
CA VAL A 427 4.26 25.83 21.92
C VAL A 427 3.94 26.97 20.96
N ARG A 428 3.42 28.09 21.47
CA ARG A 428 3.11 29.27 20.64
C ARG A 428 4.35 29.86 19.95
N ARG A 429 5.51 29.81 20.61
CA ARG A 429 6.78 30.27 20.02
C ARG A 429 7.29 29.32 18.94
N ALA A 430 7.06 28.02 19.06
CA ALA A 430 7.41 27.05 18.02
C ALA A 430 6.52 27.16 16.78
N GLU A 431 5.23 27.49 16.95
CA GLU A 431 4.30 27.72 15.84
C GLU A 431 4.63 29.00 15.06
N LEU A 432 5.11 30.05 15.72
CA LEU A 432 5.58 31.28 15.06
C LEU A 432 6.83 31.06 14.22
N PHE A 433 7.77 30.22 14.67
CA PHE A 433 8.96 29.88 13.89
C PHE A 433 8.62 29.04 12.64
N ALA A 434 7.61 28.16 12.72
CA ALA A 434 7.18 27.37 11.57
C ALA A 434 6.43 28.21 10.50
N ALA A 435 5.86 29.36 10.89
CA ALA A 435 5.15 30.26 9.98
C ALA A 435 6.08 31.25 9.24
N GLU A 436 7.31 31.49 9.74
CA GLU A 436 8.30 32.32 9.05
C GLU A 436 9.14 31.54 8.02
N GLU A 437 9.02 30.21 7.97
CA GLU A 437 9.76 29.32 7.07
C GLU A 437 8.95 28.86 5.84
N GLN A 438 7.70 29.32 5.70
CA GLN A 438 6.84 29.19 4.51
C GLN A 438 6.77 30.52 3.75
#